data_AF-A0A559N7P1-F1
#
_entry.id   AF-A0A559N7P1-F1
#
_cell.length_a   1.000
_cell.length_b   1.000
_cell.length_c   1.000
_cell.angle_alpha   90.00
_cell.angle_beta   90.00
_cell.angle_gamma   90.00
#
_symmetry.space_group_name_H-M   'P 1'
#
loop_
_entity.id
_entity.type
_entity.pdbx_description
1 polymer ?
#
loop_
_entity_poly.entity_id
_entity_poly.type
_entity_poly.pdbx_seq_one_letter_code
_entity_poly.pdbx_strand_id
1 'polypeptide(L)'
;MKNLIPLFLLLIILNSCDKDSQELFNLIEQSENTDSNNSELDTDNDGVTDEDENKDGTDPTNADSDNDGVSDGEEKTDSTNPLIPDTDNDGVNDGDEKIDGTDPNNEDTDNDGITDGEEKANKTNPLIVDTDGDGVIDGTELINSTDPLSNCSFLLASQTVDTSETWNNLDCDADGIINIDEVNAGTNPLIADEAEVKSPLLGTWVLVSATIDNGTATTVVNNQTYPLEYTANSTNENSTATFTENPNTIISTGEYTTVINFSFLGTDYTETITSESPLSSGDWSLENDTLKLDANDTVNGTYRVISLTDETLVIQTEVNRIVTTGGVDLDTKGTLVITLAKQ
;
A
#
# COMPACT_ATOMS: atom_id res chain seq x y z
N MET A 1 -27.10 -4.08 77.78
CA MET A 1 -26.27 -3.93 76.55
C MET A 1 -24.84 -3.78 77.02
N LYS A 2 -23.90 -4.50 76.38
CA LYS A 2 -22.55 -4.77 76.90
C LYS A 2 -21.76 -3.48 77.23
N ASN A 3 -21.01 -3.60 78.33
CA ASN A 3 -20.28 -2.56 79.06
C ASN A 3 -18.96 -2.14 78.40
N LEU A 4 -18.68 -0.85 78.56
CA LEU A 4 -17.48 -0.21 79.15
C LEU A 4 -16.10 -0.93 79.12
N ILE A 5 -15.13 -0.16 78.62
CA ILE A 5 -13.65 -0.26 78.54
C ILE A 5 -13.02 -0.07 79.96
N PRO A 6 -11.68 -0.09 80.28
CA PRO A 6 -10.41 -0.68 79.77
C PRO A 6 -9.49 -1.31 80.90
N LEU A 7 -8.24 -1.66 80.52
CA LEU A 7 -6.96 -1.53 81.28
C LEU A 7 -6.62 -2.49 82.46
N PHE A 8 -5.59 -3.33 82.21
CA PHE A 8 -4.44 -3.70 83.07
C PHE A 8 -4.65 -3.91 84.59
N LEU A 9 -4.40 -5.13 85.09
CA LEU A 9 -3.41 -5.50 86.15
C LEU A 9 -3.77 -6.82 86.90
N LEU A 10 -3.01 -7.88 86.61
CA LEU A 10 -2.33 -8.84 87.51
C LEU A 10 -3.01 -9.27 88.85
N LEU A 11 -3.33 -10.57 89.04
CA LEU A 11 -2.77 -11.46 90.10
C LEU A 11 -3.34 -12.91 90.11
N ILE A 12 -2.48 -13.86 89.76
CA ILE A 12 -2.17 -15.17 90.41
C ILE A 12 -3.32 -16.00 91.03
N ILE A 13 -3.56 -17.18 90.45
CA ILE A 13 -3.69 -18.44 91.21
C ILE A 13 -2.81 -19.51 90.55
N LEU A 14 -1.68 -19.82 91.18
CA LEU A 14 -0.92 -21.06 90.98
C LEU A 14 -1.62 -22.18 91.76
N ASN A 15 -1.92 -23.29 91.08
CA ASN A 15 -1.73 -24.69 91.52
C ASN A 15 -2.80 -25.64 90.96
N SER A 16 -2.52 -26.21 89.79
CA SER A 16 -2.63 -27.66 89.63
C SER A 16 -1.57 -28.11 88.64
N CYS A 17 -0.63 -28.89 89.18
CA CYS A 17 0.38 -29.63 88.46
C CYS A 17 -0.22 -30.41 87.28
N ASP A 18 0.04 -29.98 86.05
CA ASP A 18 0.40 -30.91 84.98
C ASP A 18 1.28 -30.21 83.96
N LYS A 19 2.29 -30.92 83.48
CA LYS A 19 3.26 -30.43 82.52
C LYS A 19 2.55 -30.28 81.18
N ASP A 20 2.58 -29.07 80.62
CA ASP A 20 2.57 -28.74 79.18
C ASP A 20 2.05 -27.31 78.99
N SER A 21 2.83 -26.34 79.46
CA SER A 21 2.66 -24.92 79.13
C SER A 21 3.80 -24.45 78.22
N GLN A 22 4.15 -25.29 77.23
CA GLN A 22 5.06 -24.96 76.12
C GLN A 22 4.35 -24.79 74.77
N GLU A 23 3.02 -24.66 74.72
CA GLU A 23 2.31 -24.40 73.45
C GLU A 23 1.79 -22.96 73.28
N LEU A 24 2.02 -22.06 74.22
CA LEU A 24 1.62 -20.65 74.10
C LEU A 24 2.76 -19.64 74.23
N PHE A 25 4.00 -20.12 74.38
CA PHE A 25 5.21 -19.29 74.32
C PHE A 25 5.95 -19.42 72.96
N ASN A 26 5.39 -20.18 72.01
CA ASN A 26 5.98 -20.43 70.68
C ASN A 26 5.25 -19.74 69.52
N LEU A 27 4.36 -18.78 69.80
CA LEU A 27 3.66 -17.99 68.77
C LEU A 27 4.00 -16.49 68.78
N ILE A 28 4.96 -16.06 69.61
CA ILE A 28 5.44 -14.66 69.67
C ILE A 28 6.97 -14.55 69.48
N GLU A 29 7.71 -15.67 69.51
CA GLU A 29 9.14 -15.73 69.10
C GLU A 29 9.31 -16.32 67.68
N GLN A 30 8.40 -15.99 66.75
CA GLN A 30 8.52 -16.32 65.32
C GLN A 30 8.34 -15.10 64.40
N SER A 31 8.79 -13.92 64.83
CA SER A 31 8.99 -12.81 63.88
C SER A 31 10.35 -12.13 63.95
N GLU A 32 11.23 -12.54 64.86
CA GLU A 32 12.63 -12.10 64.88
C GLU A 32 13.49 -13.26 65.40
N ASN A 33 14.12 -14.03 64.50
CA ASN A 33 15.52 -14.49 64.59
C ASN A 33 15.80 -15.75 63.75
N THR A 34 16.65 -15.55 62.74
CA THR A 34 17.57 -16.50 62.08
C THR A 34 16.99 -17.71 61.35
N ASP A 35 16.66 -17.50 60.07
CA ASP A 35 16.88 -18.53 59.07
C ASP A 35 18.39 -18.69 58.85
N SER A 36 19.00 -19.65 59.56
CA SER A 36 20.33 -20.14 59.26
C SER A 36 20.23 -21.17 58.13
N ASN A 37 20.06 -20.69 56.90
CA ASN A 37 20.46 -21.37 55.66
C ASN A 37 20.75 -20.31 54.58
N ASN A 38 21.86 -19.57 54.72
CA ASN A 38 22.51 -18.82 53.63
C ASN A 38 21.58 -17.97 52.75
N SER A 39 20.82 -17.04 53.32
CA SER A 39 20.36 -15.86 52.56
C SER A 39 21.45 -14.82 52.70
N GLU A 40 22.17 -14.59 51.62
CA GLU A 40 23.17 -13.54 51.52
C GLU A 40 22.52 -12.19 51.89
N LEU A 41 23.25 -11.36 52.63
CA LEU A 41 22.79 -10.02 53.00
C LEU A 41 22.58 -9.22 51.71
N ASP A 42 21.47 -8.48 51.62
CA ASP A 42 21.11 -7.58 50.52
C ASP A 42 20.57 -6.32 51.19
N THR A 43 21.41 -5.29 51.29
CA THR A 43 21.19 -4.16 52.19
C THR A 43 20.28 -3.09 51.58
N ASP A 44 20.29 -2.89 50.27
CA ASP A 44 19.43 -1.92 49.57
C ASP A 44 18.21 -2.56 48.88
N ASN A 45 18.13 -3.89 48.81
CA ASN A 45 17.02 -4.68 48.30
C ASN A 45 16.81 -4.55 46.78
N ASP A 46 17.90 -4.43 46.03
CA ASP A 46 17.88 -4.39 44.57
C ASP A 46 17.89 -5.81 43.94
N GLY A 47 18.15 -6.84 44.76
CA GLY A 47 18.19 -8.25 44.36
C GLY A 47 19.59 -8.80 44.08
N VAL A 48 20.64 -7.99 44.26
CA VAL A 48 22.04 -8.42 44.37
C VAL A 48 22.42 -8.48 45.85
N THR A 49 23.42 -9.29 46.17
CA THR A 49 23.80 -9.52 47.57
C THR A 49 25.06 -8.73 47.88
N ASP A 50 25.18 -8.21 49.10
CA ASP A 50 26.32 -7.41 49.55
C ASP A 50 27.67 -8.08 49.22
N GLU A 51 27.75 -9.42 49.27
CA GLU A 51 28.97 -10.16 48.91
C GLU A 51 29.28 -10.08 47.40
N ASP A 52 28.27 -10.24 46.55
CA ASP A 52 28.39 -10.12 45.10
C ASP A 52 28.66 -8.67 44.69
N GLU A 53 28.00 -7.69 45.30
CA GLU A 53 28.22 -6.28 45.03
C GLU A 53 29.64 -5.83 45.38
N ASN A 54 30.14 -6.21 46.56
CA ASN A 54 31.53 -5.93 46.95
C ASN A 54 32.56 -6.56 45.99
N LYS A 55 32.19 -7.63 45.30
CA LYS A 55 33.05 -8.33 44.34
C LYS A 55 32.97 -7.73 42.94
N ASP A 56 31.78 -7.31 42.53
CA ASP A 56 31.50 -6.72 41.21
C ASP A 56 31.87 -5.22 41.20
N GLY A 57 31.93 -4.58 42.38
CA GLY A 57 32.41 -3.22 42.59
C GLY A 57 31.32 -2.17 42.82
N THR A 58 30.05 -2.60 42.88
CA THR A 58 28.87 -1.79 43.20
C THR A 58 28.78 -1.45 44.69
N ASP A 59 27.91 -0.51 45.08
CA ASP A 59 27.74 -0.04 46.46
C ASP A 59 26.58 -0.78 47.16
N PRO A 60 26.84 -1.66 48.16
CA PRO A 60 25.80 -2.43 48.85
C PRO A 60 24.71 -1.65 49.57
N THR A 61 24.80 -0.32 49.60
CA THR A 61 23.82 0.54 50.25
C THR A 61 23.06 1.42 49.28
N ASN A 62 23.29 1.23 47.97
CA ASN A 62 22.75 2.04 46.90
C ASN A 62 22.37 1.17 45.71
N ALA A 63 21.07 0.93 45.57
CA ALA A 63 20.49 0.02 44.58
C ALA A 63 20.76 0.39 43.11
N ASP A 64 21.38 1.53 42.82
CA ASP A 64 21.67 2.07 41.49
C ASP A 64 23.03 2.79 41.58
N SER A 65 24.10 2.02 41.36
CA SER A 65 25.48 2.38 41.67
C SER A 65 26.02 3.49 40.78
N ASP A 66 25.58 3.57 39.53
CA ASP A 66 26.05 4.57 38.58
C ASP A 66 25.06 5.73 38.33
N ASN A 67 23.86 5.63 38.90
CA ASN A 67 22.80 6.66 38.96
C ASN A 67 22.18 6.97 37.59
N ASP A 68 22.03 5.96 36.74
CA ASP A 68 21.40 6.07 35.44
C ASP A 68 19.87 5.84 35.50
N GLY A 69 19.37 5.32 36.62
CA GLY A 69 17.95 5.05 36.87
C GLY A 69 17.54 3.58 36.74
N VAL A 70 18.46 2.68 36.45
CA VAL A 70 18.30 1.21 36.51
C VAL A 70 19.00 0.69 37.77
N SER A 71 18.43 -0.34 38.41
CA SER A 71 19.07 -0.91 39.59
C SER A 71 20.15 -1.93 39.23
N ASP A 72 21.20 -2.08 40.05
CA ASP A 72 22.33 -2.97 39.74
C ASP A 72 21.88 -4.43 39.47
N GLY A 73 20.88 -4.89 40.22
CA GLY A 73 20.26 -6.21 40.02
C GLY A 73 19.47 -6.36 38.73
N GLU A 74 18.85 -5.28 38.25
CA GLU A 74 18.16 -5.23 36.97
C GLU A 74 19.16 -5.21 35.81
N GLU A 75 20.21 -4.40 35.91
CA GLU A 75 21.29 -4.35 34.92
C GLU A 75 22.00 -5.69 34.77
N LYS A 76 22.29 -6.36 35.88
CA LYS A 76 22.84 -7.73 35.87
C LYS A 76 21.94 -8.73 35.16
N THR A 77 20.62 -8.50 35.15
CA THR A 77 19.64 -9.32 34.42
C THR A 77 19.61 -8.97 32.93
N ASP A 78 19.66 -7.67 32.61
CA ASP A 78 19.62 -7.14 31.24
C ASP A 78 21.00 -7.20 30.55
N SER A 79 22.03 -7.67 31.26
CA SER A 79 23.42 -7.80 30.79
C SER A 79 24.13 -6.47 30.51
N THR A 80 23.63 -5.38 31.07
CA THR A 80 24.27 -4.07 31.11
C THR A 80 25.28 -3.96 32.26
N ASN A 81 25.97 -2.83 32.39
CA ASN A 81 27.06 -2.66 33.34
C ASN A 81 26.71 -1.67 34.48
N PRO A 82 26.51 -2.15 35.73
CA PRO A 82 26.05 -1.35 36.88
C PRO A 82 27.04 -0.33 37.44
N LEU A 83 28.11 -0.05 36.69
CA LEU A 83 29.14 0.92 37.04
C LEU A 83 29.35 1.94 35.91
N ILE A 84 28.61 1.83 34.81
CA ILE A 84 28.74 2.67 33.62
C ILE A 84 27.32 3.01 33.16
N PRO A 85 26.88 4.28 33.31
CA PRO A 85 25.51 4.68 32.99
C PRO A 85 25.08 4.47 31.54
N ASP A 86 26.00 4.13 30.64
CA ASP A 86 25.83 4.06 29.19
C ASP A 86 26.70 2.87 28.72
N THR A 87 26.07 1.70 28.65
CA THR A 87 26.75 0.42 28.52
C THR A 87 27.42 0.28 27.14
N ASP A 88 26.74 0.67 26.07
CA ASP A 88 27.24 0.55 24.71
C ASP A 88 28.01 1.78 24.20
N ASN A 89 27.97 2.89 24.93
CA ASN A 89 28.68 4.15 24.70
C ASN A 89 28.19 4.93 23.48
N ASP A 90 26.88 4.87 23.19
CA ASP A 90 26.25 5.58 22.10
C ASP A 90 25.87 7.05 22.48
N GLY A 91 25.89 7.36 23.77
CA GLY A 91 25.59 8.68 24.34
C GLY A 91 24.20 8.81 25.01
N VAL A 92 23.41 7.74 25.06
CA VAL A 92 22.19 7.60 25.87
C VAL A 92 22.51 6.71 27.08
N ASN A 93 21.84 6.94 28.21
CA ASN A 93 22.02 6.04 29.37
C ASN A 93 21.04 4.88 29.32
N ASP A 94 21.41 3.74 29.90
CA ASP A 94 20.62 2.49 29.82
C ASP A 94 19.21 2.70 30.38
N GLY A 95 19.08 3.52 31.43
CA GLY A 95 17.79 3.94 31.98
C GLY A 95 16.88 4.70 31.00
N ASP A 96 17.42 5.69 30.28
CA ASP A 96 16.72 6.46 29.26
C ASP A 96 16.37 5.59 28.04
N GLU A 97 17.29 4.72 27.61
CA GLU A 97 17.07 3.76 26.53
C GLU A 97 15.94 2.79 26.84
N LYS A 98 15.90 2.27 28.07
CA LYS A 98 14.80 1.42 28.53
C LYS A 98 13.45 2.11 28.52
N ILE A 99 13.43 3.43 28.77
CA ILE A 99 12.22 4.26 28.69
C ILE A 99 11.81 4.49 27.24
N ASP A 100 12.78 4.80 26.37
CA ASP A 100 12.57 5.12 24.96
C ASP A 100 12.30 3.85 24.11
N GLY A 101 12.70 2.68 24.61
CA GLY A 101 12.46 1.36 24.02
C GLY A 101 13.60 0.84 23.14
N THR A 102 14.77 1.48 23.17
CA THR A 102 16.00 1.05 22.49
C THR A 102 16.69 -0.08 23.28
N ASP A 103 17.73 -0.69 22.70
CA ASP A 103 18.49 -1.78 23.32
C ASP A 103 19.80 -1.27 23.93
N PRO A 104 19.94 -1.21 25.28
CA PRO A 104 21.13 -0.66 25.94
C PRO A 104 22.47 -1.37 25.71
N ASN A 105 22.46 -2.44 24.92
CA ASN A 105 23.64 -3.18 24.53
C ASN A 105 23.96 -3.04 23.03
N ASN A 106 23.27 -2.14 22.33
CA ASN A 106 23.37 -1.99 20.90
C ASN A 106 23.27 -0.51 20.47
N GLU A 107 24.43 0.05 20.11
CA GLU A 107 24.58 1.47 19.79
C GLU A 107 23.66 1.99 18.67
N ASP A 108 23.08 1.12 17.84
CA ASP A 108 22.21 1.43 16.70
C ASP A 108 21.06 0.40 16.69
N THR A 109 19.96 0.72 17.36
CA THR A 109 18.88 -0.22 17.65
C THR A 109 18.19 -0.72 16.39
N ASP A 110 17.94 0.15 15.42
CA ASP A 110 17.21 -0.20 14.20
C ASP A 110 18.11 -0.58 13.01
N ASN A 111 19.43 -0.40 13.17
CA ASN A 111 20.49 -0.79 12.24
C ASN A 111 20.48 0.00 10.93
N ASP A 112 20.14 1.28 10.97
CA ASP A 112 20.14 2.17 9.80
C ASP A 112 21.50 2.83 9.53
N GLY A 113 22.43 2.72 10.50
CA GLY A 113 23.78 3.27 10.45
C GLY A 113 23.99 4.59 11.20
N ILE A 114 23.01 5.04 11.98
CA ILE A 114 23.11 6.13 12.96
C ILE A 114 22.97 5.52 14.37
N THR A 115 23.70 6.05 15.35
CA THR A 115 23.53 5.57 16.73
C THR A 115 22.30 6.18 17.40
N ASP A 116 21.69 5.50 18.37
CA ASP A 116 20.44 5.97 19.00
C ASP A 116 20.63 7.37 19.63
N GLY A 117 21.80 7.62 20.21
CA GLY A 117 22.22 8.93 20.72
C GLY A 117 22.37 10.01 19.65
N GLU A 118 22.88 9.68 18.46
CA GLU A 118 22.95 10.60 17.32
C GLU A 118 21.55 10.88 16.76
N GLU A 119 20.69 9.87 16.69
CA GLU A 119 19.31 10.01 16.27
C GLU A 119 18.51 10.90 17.20
N LYS A 120 18.64 10.72 18.51
CA LYS A 120 18.04 11.59 19.52
C LYS A 120 18.48 13.05 19.37
N ALA A 121 19.72 13.29 18.96
CA ALA A 121 20.23 14.63 18.67
C ALA A 121 19.68 15.21 17.36
N ASN A 122 19.53 14.37 16.32
CA ASN A 122 19.00 14.73 15.01
C ASN A 122 17.46 14.77 14.96
N LYS A 123 16.80 14.21 15.98
CA LYS A 123 15.35 14.03 16.13
C LYS A 123 14.74 13.03 15.16
N THR A 124 15.55 12.13 14.62
CA THR A 124 15.07 10.89 14.01
C THR A 124 14.63 9.91 15.09
N ASN A 125 14.05 8.79 14.70
CA ASN A 125 13.47 7.82 15.61
C ASN A 125 14.30 6.53 15.64
N PRO A 126 14.98 6.22 16.76
CA PRO A 126 15.92 5.09 16.84
C PRO A 126 15.30 3.69 16.81
N LEU A 127 13.99 3.63 16.56
CA LEU A 127 13.24 2.39 16.40
C LEU A 127 12.72 2.21 14.97
N ILE A 128 12.99 3.15 14.07
CA ILE A 128 12.47 3.19 12.71
C ILE A 128 13.55 3.69 11.76
N VAL A 129 14.08 2.74 10.97
CA VAL A 129 15.15 2.98 9.99
C VAL A 129 14.91 4.11 8.97
N ASP A 130 13.68 4.59 8.83
CA ASP A 130 13.24 5.63 7.89
C ASP A 130 12.16 6.46 8.62
N THR A 131 12.59 7.56 9.23
CA THR A 131 11.77 8.34 10.17
C THR A 131 10.60 9.03 9.47
N ASP A 132 10.81 9.57 8.26
CA ASP A 132 9.78 10.29 7.54
C ASP A 132 8.94 9.38 6.61
N GLY A 133 9.46 8.19 6.31
CA GLY A 133 8.77 7.16 5.56
C GLY A 133 8.78 7.38 4.05
N ASP A 134 9.78 8.05 3.50
CA ASP A 134 9.95 8.24 2.05
C ASP A 134 10.72 7.11 1.34
N GLY A 135 11.14 6.10 2.08
CA GLY A 135 11.80 4.90 1.57
C GLY A 135 13.33 4.98 1.59
N VAL A 136 13.92 6.11 1.96
CA VAL A 136 15.37 6.25 2.19
C VAL A 136 15.64 6.18 3.70
N ILE A 137 16.59 5.34 4.11
CA ILE A 137 16.92 5.22 5.54
C ILE A 137 17.68 6.45 6.05
N ASP A 138 17.48 6.84 7.32
CA ASP A 138 17.96 8.12 7.86
C ASP A 138 19.49 8.24 7.73
N GLY A 139 20.22 7.15 8.02
CA GLY A 139 21.67 7.07 7.83
C GLY A 139 22.12 7.35 6.40
N THR A 140 21.35 6.90 5.40
CA THR A 140 21.64 7.18 3.98
C THR A 140 21.35 8.64 3.63
N GLU A 141 20.34 9.24 4.23
CA GLU A 141 20.00 10.64 4.02
C GLU A 141 21.05 11.60 4.53
N LEU A 142 21.59 11.35 5.73
CA LEU A 142 22.71 12.12 6.26
C LEU A 142 23.93 12.08 5.33
N ILE A 143 24.23 10.91 4.75
CA ILE A 143 25.32 10.75 3.78
C ILE A 143 25.03 11.54 2.49
N ASN A 144 23.79 11.51 2.03
CA ASN A 144 23.36 12.18 0.80
C ASN A 144 23.05 13.67 0.98
N SER A 145 23.10 14.18 2.23
CA SER A 145 22.70 15.55 2.58
C SER A 145 21.24 15.86 2.22
N THR A 146 20.37 14.87 2.37
CA THR A 146 18.91 15.05 2.37
C THR A 146 18.39 15.18 3.81
N ASP A 147 17.08 15.29 4.02
CA ASP A 147 16.53 15.69 5.34
C ASP A 147 15.61 14.59 5.85
N PRO A 148 16.05 13.79 6.84
CA PRO A 148 15.33 12.59 7.30
C PRO A 148 14.03 12.85 8.04
N LEU A 149 13.61 14.12 8.11
CA LEU A 149 12.36 14.55 8.71
C LEU A 149 11.40 15.14 7.67
N SER A 150 11.69 14.97 6.39
CA SER A 150 10.99 15.63 5.29
C SER A 150 10.77 14.70 4.11
N ASN A 151 9.56 14.15 4.03
CA ASN A 151 9.07 13.24 2.99
C ASN A 151 9.33 13.62 1.51
N CYS A 152 9.69 14.87 1.23
CA CYS A 152 9.97 15.37 -0.12
C CYS A 152 11.44 15.78 -0.32
N SER A 153 12.32 15.36 0.60
CA SER A 153 13.74 15.64 0.58
C SER A 153 14.47 14.32 0.53
N PHE A 154 14.53 13.70 -0.64
CA PHE A 154 15.23 12.43 -0.85
C PHE A 154 15.90 12.34 -2.21
N LEU A 155 16.66 11.26 -2.42
CA LEU A 155 17.13 10.84 -3.73
C LEU A 155 16.38 9.56 -4.13
N LEU A 156 15.57 9.62 -5.19
CA LEU A 156 14.78 8.48 -5.66
C LEU A 156 15.62 7.20 -5.89
N ALA A 157 16.88 7.34 -6.32
CA ALA A 157 17.80 6.22 -6.53
C ALA A 157 18.31 5.57 -5.22
N SER A 158 18.04 6.17 -4.07
CA SER A 158 18.44 5.72 -2.74
C SER A 158 17.30 5.11 -1.93
N GLN A 159 16.08 5.02 -2.49
CA GLN A 159 14.99 4.31 -1.83
C GLN A 159 15.31 2.81 -1.78
N THR A 160 15.41 2.27 -0.57
CA THR A 160 15.78 0.87 -0.31
C THR A 160 14.79 0.13 0.59
N VAL A 161 13.89 0.86 1.26
CA VAL A 161 12.82 0.30 2.09
C VAL A 161 11.45 0.70 1.54
N ASP A 162 10.39 0.09 2.07
CA ASP A 162 9.02 0.36 1.64
C ASP A 162 8.59 1.77 2.07
N THR A 163 7.93 2.51 1.17
CA THR A 163 7.42 3.85 1.45
C THR A 163 6.15 3.81 2.32
N SER A 164 5.98 4.83 3.17
CA SER A 164 4.82 4.98 4.04
C SER A 164 3.54 5.37 3.27
N GLU A 165 2.36 5.08 3.85
CA GLU A 165 1.08 5.56 3.30
C GLU A 165 1.00 7.10 3.27
N THR A 166 1.66 7.78 4.22
CA THR A 166 1.76 9.24 4.25
C THR A 166 2.49 9.73 3.01
N TRP A 167 3.69 9.21 2.75
CA TRP A 167 4.48 9.58 1.57
C TRP A 167 3.74 9.28 0.27
N ASN A 168 3.11 8.10 0.17
CA ASN A 168 2.38 7.68 -1.04
C ASN A 168 1.26 8.65 -1.44
N ASN A 169 0.64 9.33 -0.47
CA ASN A 169 -0.46 10.27 -0.70
C ASN A 169 -0.01 11.74 -0.81
N LEU A 170 1.29 12.03 -0.69
CA LEU A 170 1.83 13.37 -0.91
C LEU A 170 2.00 13.66 -2.40
N ASP A 171 2.12 14.95 -2.71
CA ASP A 171 2.45 15.50 -4.02
C ASP A 171 3.64 16.43 -3.77
N CYS A 172 4.86 15.89 -3.94
CA CYS A 172 6.07 16.54 -3.46
C CYS A 172 6.54 17.69 -4.35
N ASP A 173 6.21 17.67 -5.65
CA ASP A 173 6.55 18.74 -6.59
C ASP A 173 5.40 19.71 -6.90
N ALA A 174 4.21 19.43 -6.35
CA ALA A 174 2.99 20.22 -6.44
C ALA A 174 2.43 20.34 -7.86
N ASP A 175 2.57 19.30 -8.69
CA ASP A 175 2.03 19.25 -10.06
C ASP A 175 0.59 18.72 -10.14
N GLY A 176 0.08 18.14 -9.04
CA GLY A 176 -1.27 17.58 -8.93
C GLY A 176 -1.36 16.06 -9.13
N ILE A 177 -0.23 15.37 -9.33
CA ILE A 177 -0.09 13.92 -9.25
C ILE A 177 0.49 13.57 -7.88
N ILE A 178 0.03 12.48 -7.27
CA ILE A 178 0.60 12.01 -5.99
C ILE A 178 1.76 11.06 -6.23
N ASN A 179 2.69 11.00 -5.28
CA ASN A 179 3.93 10.23 -5.36
C ASN A 179 3.70 8.76 -5.78
N ILE A 180 2.67 8.09 -5.25
CA ILE A 180 2.39 6.68 -5.63
C ILE A 180 1.95 6.53 -7.08
N ASP A 181 1.22 7.51 -7.62
CA ASP A 181 0.78 7.48 -9.03
C ASP A 181 1.98 7.72 -9.95
N GLU A 182 2.89 8.62 -9.57
CA GLU A 182 4.15 8.86 -10.29
C GLU A 182 5.07 7.64 -10.29
N VAL A 183 5.28 7.01 -9.12
CA VAL A 183 6.07 5.78 -9.01
C VAL A 183 5.48 4.67 -9.88
N ASN A 184 4.15 4.51 -9.90
CA ASN A 184 3.47 3.54 -10.74
C ASN A 184 3.57 3.87 -12.24
N ALA A 185 3.61 5.16 -12.60
CA ALA A 185 3.84 5.64 -13.95
C ALA A 185 5.33 5.62 -14.37
N GLY A 186 6.24 5.40 -13.42
CA GLY A 186 7.68 5.43 -13.63
C GLY A 186 8.25 6.84 -13.81
N THR A 187 7.56 7.85 -13.28
CA THR A 187 8.03 9.23 -13.23
C THR A 187 8.67 9.57 -11.87
N ASN A 188 9.11 10.81 -11.68
CA ASN A 188 9.91 11.20 -10.51
C ASN A 188 9.13 12.13 -9.58
N PRO A 189 8.80 11.71 -8.35
CA PRO A 189 8.00 12.49 -7.40
C PRO A 189 8.55 13.86 -6.97
N LEU A 190 9.76 14.21 -7.41
CA LEU A 190 10.41 15.49 -7.11
C LEU A 190 10.49 16.41 -8.35
N ILE A 191 9.90 16.03 -9.48
CA ILE A 191 10.01 16.76 -10.74
C ILE A 191 8.63 16.89 -11.38
N ALA A 192 8.09 18.11 -11.29
CA ALA A 192 6.78 18.41 -11.85
C ALA A 192 6.66 17.93 -13.29
N ASP A 193 5.76 16.98 -13.49
CA ASP A 193 5.42 16.43 -14.76
C ASP A 193 4.22 17.19 -15.35
N GLU A 194 4.04 17.07 -16.66
CA GLU A 194 2.76 17.47 -17.22
C GLU A 194 1.78 16.34 -16.90
N ALA A 195 0.87 16.60 -15.95
CA ALA A 195 -0.30 15.80 -15.59
C ALA A 195 -0.56 14.73 -16.66
N GLU A 196 -0.28 13.46 -16.35
CA GLU A 196 -0.36 12.36 -17.30
C GLU A 196 -1.66 12.54 -18.10
N VAL A 197 -1.54 12.88 -19.38
CA VAL A 197 -2.70 13.02 -20.25
C VAL A 197 -3.20 11.60 -20.44
N LYS A 198 -3.98 11.11 -19.46
CA LYS A 198 -4.72 9.86 -19.54
C LYS A 198 -5.31 9.85 -20.92
N SER A 199 -4.93 8.84 -21.70
CA SER A 199 -5.32 8.79 -23.10
C SER A 199 -6.82 9.08 -23.16
N PRO A 200 -7.30 10.08 -23.93
CA PRO A 200 -8.71 10.45 -23.93
C PRO A 200 -9.62 9.26 -24.23
N LEU A 201 -9.04 8.20 -24.84
CA LEU A 201 -9.61 6.89 -25.13
C LEU A 201 -10.04 6.07 -23.90
N LEU A 202 -9.46 6.28 -22.71
CA LEU A 202 -9.74 5.47 -21.53
C LEU A 202 -11.16 5.70 -20.99
N GLY A 203 -11.77 4.64 -20.47
CA GLY A 203 -13.14 4.66 -19.93
C GLY A 203 -14.15 3.98 -20.85
N THR A 204 -15.43 4.13 -20.49
CA THR A 204 -16.56 3.49 -21.18
C THR A 204 -17.15 4.40 -22.23
N TRP A 205 -17.39 3.84 -23.40
CA TRP A 205 -17.95 4.48 -24.57
C TRP A 205 -19.22 3.78 -25.02
N VAL A 206 -20.18 4.55 -25.50
CA VAL A 206 -21.45 4.07 -26.04
C VAL A 206 -21.49 4.32 -27.54
N LEU A 207 -21.92 3.33 -28.31
CA LEU A 207 -22.11 3.47 -29.75
C LEU A 207 -23.19 4.52 -30.02
N VAL A 208 -22.84 5.55 -30.78
CA VAL A 208 -23.78 6.58 -31.25
C VAL A 208 -24.22 6.28 -32.67
N SER A 209 -23.28 5.90 -33.53
CA SER A 209 -23.59 5.51 -34.90
C SER A 209 -22.51 4.62 -35.52
N ALA A 210 -22.92 3.78 -36.46
CA ALA A 210 -22.05 3.07 -37.39
C ALA A 210 -22.65 3.20 -38.80
N THR A 211 -21.95 3.90 -39.69
CA THR A 211 -22.44 4.23 -41.04
C THR A 211 -21.44 3.86 -42.12
N ILE A 212 -21.93 3.44 -43.28
CA ILE A 212 -21.09 3.21 -44.46
C ILE A 212 -21.09 4.44 -45.35
N ASP A 213 -19.91 5.01 -45.55
CA ASP A 213 -19.64 6.06 -46.53
C ASP A 213 -19.18 5.46 -47.86
N ASN A 214 -19.67 6.03 -48.97
CA ASN A 214 -19.35 5.62 -50.35
C ASN A 214 -19.53 4.11 -50.58
N GLY A 215 -20.65 3.55 -50.08
CA GLY A 215 -20.98 2.13 -50.18
C GLY A 215 -21.25 1.70 -51.62
N THR A 216 -20.34 0.92 -52.19
CA THR A 216 -20.48 0.34 -53.53
C THR A 216 -20.60 -1.17 -53.44
N ALA A 217 -21.42 -1.79 -54.27
CA ALA A 217 -21.46 -3.23 -54.38
C ALA A 217 -21.49 -3.71 -55.82
N THR A 218 -21.01 -4.92 -56.04
CA THR A 218 -21.17 -5.61 -57.33
C THR A 218 -21.87 -6.94 -57.13
N THR A 219 -22.73 -7.30 -58.08
CA THR A 219 -23.35 -8.61 -58.11
C THR A 219 -23.32 -9.21 -59.50
N VAL A 220 -23.39 -10.54 -59.60
CA VAL A 220 -23.37 -11.28 -60.86
C VAL A 220 -24.71 -11.99 -61.06
N VAL A 221 -25.43 -11.58 -62.10
CA VAL A 221 -26.69 -12.23 -62.52
C VAL A 221 -26.54 -12.65 -63.97
N ASN A 222 -26.80 -13.93 -64.28
CA ASN A 222 -26.65 -14.50 -65.62
C ASN A 222 -25.29 -14.20 -66.27
N ASN A 223 -24.20 -14.31 -65.49
CA ASN A 223 -22.82 -14.09 -65.95
C ASN A 223 -22.50 -12.64 -66.38
N GLN A 224 -23.34 -11.68 -65.99
CA GLN A 224 -23.14 -10.25 -66.17
C GLN A 224 -23.01 -9.57 -64.80
N THR A 225 -22.04 -8.66 -64.66
CA THR A 225 -21.81 -7.88 -63.44
C THR A 225 -22.64 -6.61 -63.44
N TYR A 226 -23.30 -6.34 -62.32
CA TYR A 226 -24.10 -5.15 -62.08
C TYR A 226 -23.51 -4.38 -60.89
N PRO A 227 -23.05 -3.13 -61.10
CA PRO A 227 -22.68 -2.26 -60.00
C PRO A 227 -23.94 -1.63 -59.39
N LEU A 228 -23.91 -1.42 -58.08
CA LEU A 228 -24.93 -0.67 -57.35
C LEU A 228 -24.30 0.13 -56.21
N GLU A 229 -25.00 1.16 -55.77
CA GLU A 229 -24.67 1.90 -54.55
C GLU A 229 -25.58 1.42 -53.43
N TYR A 230 -25.07 1.39 -52.20
CA TYR A 230 -25.85 1.10 -51.01
C TYR A 230 -25.49 2.07 -49.88
N THR A 231 -26.44 2.24 -48.97
CA THR A 231 -26.21 2.92 -47.70
C THR A 231 -26.44 1.94 -46.57
N ALA A 232 -25.69 2.07 -45.49
CA ALA A 232 -25.90 1.29 -44.27
C ALA A 232 -25.78 2.21 -43.07
N ASN A 233 -26.76 2.18 -42.18
CA ASN A 233 -26.79 3.01 -40.98
C ASN A 233 -27.21 2.14 -39.79
N SER A 234 -26.56 2.34 -38.64
CA SER A 234 -26.99 1.73 -37.39
C SER A 234 -28.29 2.33 -36.87
N THR A 235 -28.98 1.54 -36.06
CA THR A 235 -30.11 1.90 -35.20
C THR A 235 -30.09 0.97 -33.97
N ASN A 236 -30.84 1.33 -32.91
CA ASN A 236 -30.95 0.55 -31.67
C ASN A 236 -29.57 0.23 -31.04
N GLU A 237 -28.73 1.25 -30.96
CA GLU A 237 -27.36 1.15 -30.48
C GLU A 237 -27.33 0.92 -28.96
N ASN A 238 -27.15 -0.34 -28.55
CA ASN A 238 -26.97 -0.72 -27.13
C ASN A 238 -25.55 -1.24 -26.86
N SER A 239 -24.63 -0.94 -27.78
CA SER A 239 -23.26 -1.41 -27.74
C SER A 239 -22.39 -0.48 -26.92
N THR A 240 -21.51 -1.05 -26.09
CA THR A 240 -20.53 -0.32 -25.30
C THR A 240 -19.12 -0.85 -25.54
N ALA A 241 -18.11 -0.01 -25.30
CA ALA A 241 -16.71 -0.38 -25.35
C ALA A 241 -15.97 0.29 -24.19
N THR A 242 -15.27 -0.48 -23.36
CA THR A 242 -14.52 0.05 -22.22
C THR A 242 -13.04 -0.21 -22.43
N PHE A 243 -12.24 0.86 -22.45
CA PHE A 243 -10.79 0.80 -22.58
C PHE A 243 -10.14 0.99 -21.21
N THR A 244 -9.22 0.09 -20.86
CA THR A 244 -8.37 0.17 -19.66
C THR A 244 -6.91 0.27 -20.05
N GLU A 245 -6.07 0.73 -19.14
CA GLU A 245 -4.61 0.64 -19.21
C GLU A 245 -4.07 -0.24 -18.07
N ASN A 246 -2.86 -0.78 -18.22
CA ASN A 246 -2.17 -1.59 -17.21
C ASN A 246 -2.99 -2.80 -16.66
N PRO A 247 -3.44 -3.73 -17.52
CA PRO A 247 -3.07 -3.90 -18.94
C PRO A 247 -4.02 -3.17 -19.92
N ASN A 248 -3.50 -2.91 -21.13
CA ASN A 248 -4.25 -2.28 -22.21
C ASN A 248 -5.30 -3.23 -22.80
N THR A 249 -6.51 -3.22 -22.25
CA THR A 249 -7.60 -4.10 -22.68
C THR A 249 -8.85 -3.33 -23.07
N ILE A 250 -9.58 -3.87 -24.05
CA ILE A 250 -10.88 -3.40 -24.47
C ILE A 250 -11.92 -4.51 -24.21
N ILE A 251 -13.00 -4.14 -23.53
CA ILE A 251 -14.19 -4.98 -23.39
C ILE A 251 -15.32 -4.31 -24.15
N SER A 252 -15.78 -4.95 -25.21
CA SER A 252 -16.93 -4.49 -25.98
C SER A 252 -18.09 -5.47 -25.89
N THR A 253 -19.27 -4.95 -25.59
CA THR A 253 -20.49 -5.73 -25.35
C THR A 253 -21.71 -5.06 -25.97
N GLY A 254 -22.80 -5.80 -26.11
CA GLY A 254 -24.06 -5.30 -26.66
C GLY A 254 -24.18 -5.51 -28.17
N GLU A 255 -25.23 -4.93 -28.73
CA GLU A 255 -25.66 -5.17 -30.11
C GLU A 255 -26.11 -3.86 -30.77
N TYR A 256 -26.15 -3.87 -32.09
CA TYR A 256 -26.75 -2.83 -32.91
C TYR A 256 -27.47 -3.42 -34.13
N THR A 257 -28.42 -2.68 -34.68
CA THR A 257 -29.13 -3.07 -35.90
C THR A 257 -28.66 -2.22 -37.07
N THR A 258 -28.09 -2.84 -38.10
CA THR A 258 -27.75 -2.18 -39.36
C THR A 258 -28.96 -2.19 -40.29
N VAL A 259 -29.35 -1.03 -40.81
CA VAL A 259 -30.35 -0.87 -41.87
C VAL A 259 -29.63 -0.56 -43.18
N ILE A 260 -29.70 -1.49 -44.12
CA ILE A 260 -29.06 -1.41 -45.44
C ILE A 260 -30.13 -1.04 -46.46
N ASN A 261 -29.89 0.02 -47.25
CA ASN A 261 -30.76 0.42 -48.35
C ASN A 261 -29.98 0.42 -49.67
N PHE A 262 -30.55 -0.19 -50.70
CA PHE A 262 -29.97 -0.18 -52.05
C PHE A 262 -31.06 -0.25 -53.12
N SER A 263 -30.74 0.24 -54.32
CA SER A 263 -31.64 0.16 -55.48
C SER A 263 -31.06 -0.79 -56.52
N PHE A 264 -31.82 -1.81 -56.90
CA PHE A 264 -31.42 -2.77 -57.93
C PHE A 264 -32.50 -2.86 -59.01
N LEU A 265 -32.10 -2.65 -60.27
CA LEU A 265 -32.99 -2.67 -61.44
C LEU A 265 -34.26 -1.79 -61.29
N GLY A 266 -34.13 -0.64 -60.63
CA GLY A 266 -35.22 0.32 -60.42
C GLY A 266 -36.20 -0.06 -59.30
N THR A 267 -35.86 -1.08 -58.49
CA THR A 267 -36.59 -1.44 -57.27
C THR A 267 -35.72 -1.15 -56.05
N ASP A 268 -36.31 -0.52 -55.04
CA ASP A 268 -35.64 -0.22 -53.77
C ASP A 268 -35.80 -1.39 -52.81
N TYR A 269 -34.71 -1.71 -52.11
CA TYR A 269 -34.63 -2.78 -51.13
C TYR A 269 -34.12 -2.21 -49.79
N THR A 270 -34.71 -2.72 -48.71
CA THR A 270 -34.29 -2.45 -47.33
C THR A 270 -34.08 -3.77 -46.61
N GLU A 271 -32.90 -3.95 -46.05
CA GLU A 271 -32.48 -5.12 -45.29
C GLU A 271 -32.07 -4.68 -43.87
N THR A 272 -32.37 -5.50 -42.87
CA THR A 272 -32.03 -5.20 -41.47
C THR A 272 -31.29 -6.37 -40.86
N ILE A 273 -30.11 -6.11 -40.28
CA ILE A 273 -29.25 -7.12 -39.69
C ILE A 273 -28.90 -6.68 -38.27
N THR A 274 -29.20 -7.51 -37.27
CA THR A 274 -28.69 -7.32 -35.91
C THR A 274 -27.33 -7.99 -35.78
N SER A 275 -26.37 -7.30 -35.18
CA SER A 275 -25.02 -7.79 -34.97
C SER A 275 -24.53 -7.41 -33.58
N GLU A 276 -23.57 -8.18 -33.06
CA GLU A 276 -22.78 -7.79 -31.90
C GLU A 276 -22.04 -6.47 -32.17
N SER A 277 -21.49 -5.86 -31.12
CA SER A 277 -20.68 -4.64 -31.20
C SER A 277 -19.80 -4.58 -32.45
N PRO A 278 -19.69 -3.41 -33.11
CA PRO A 278 -18.76 -3.24 -34.23
C PRO A 278 -17.29 -3.31 -33.79
N LEU A 279 -17.00 -3.28 -32.48
CA LEU A 279 -15.65 -3.42 -31.92
C LEU A 279 -15.46 -4.80 -31.27
N SER A 280 -14.27 -5.38 -31.45
CA SER A 280 -13.88 -6.64 -30.83
C SER A 280 -13.28 -6.41 -29.44
N SER A 281 -13.58 -7.31 -28.51
CA SER A 281 -12.89 -7.37 -27.21
C SER A 281 -11.48 -7.98 -27.36
N GLY A 282 -10.53 -7.55 -26.54
CA GLY A 282 -9.14 -8.02 -26.59
C GLY A 282 -8.14 -7.01 -26.04
N ASP A 283 -6.92 -7.07 -26.54
CA ASP A 283 -5.89 -6.06 -26.23
C ASP A 283 -6.03 -4.88 -27.19
N TRP A 284 -5.59 -3.68 -26.77
CA TRP A 284 -5.56 -2.53 -27.67
C TRP A 284 -4.23 -1.80 -27.66
N SER A 285 -3.92 -1.16 -28.79
CA SER A 285 -2.83 -0.19 -28.91
C SER A 285 -3.26 0.98 -29.78
N LEU A 286 -2.78 2.17 -29.44
CA LEU A 286 -3.00 3.39 -30.22
C LEU A 286 -1.65 3.99 -30.58
N GLU A 287 -1.32 3.97 -31.88
CA GLU A 287 -0.10 4.56 -32.41
C GLU A 287 -0.48 5.62 -33.46
N ASN A 288 -0.16 6.87 -33.19
CA ASN A 288 -0.59 8.02 -34.01
C ASN A 288 -2.12 8.07 -34.18
N ASP A 289 -2.62 7.91 -35.40
CA ASP A 289 -4.03 7.85 -35.75
C ASP A 289 -4.52 6.42 -35.99
N THR A 290 -3.81 5.40 -35.53
CA THR A 290 -4.17 3.99 -35.75
C THR A 290 -4.48 3.27 -34.45
N LEU A 291 -5.75 2.92 -34.25
CA LEU A 291 -6.24 2.08 -33.16
C LEU A 291 -6.26 0.61 -33.63
N LYS A 292 -5.50 -0.24 -32.95
CA LYS A 292 -5.48 -1.69 -33.17
C LYS A 292 -6.18 -2.37 -32.00
N LEU A 293 -7.09 -3.28 -32.32
CA LEU A 293 -7.76 -4.17 -31.37
C LEU A 293 -7.36 -5.60 -31.71
N ASP A 294 -6.57 -6.24 -30.85
CA ASP A 294 -6.10 -7.61 -31.02
C ASP A 294 -7.02 -8.55 -30.26
N ALA A 295 -7.97 -9.13 -31.00
CA ALA A 295 -9.01 -9.99 -30.46
C ALA A 295 -8.50 -11.43 -30.31
N ASN A 296 -8.75 -12.04 -29.15
CA ASN A 296 -8.22 -13.36 -28.81
C ASN A 296 -8.71 -14.52 -29.69
N ASP A 297 -9.76 -14.36 -30.52
CA ASP A 297 -10.36 -15.54 -31.15
C ASP A 297 -10.97 -15.41 -32.56
N THR A 298 -10.94 -14.29 -33.30
CA THR A 298 -11.23 -14.44 -34.76
C THR A 298 -10.88 -13.33 -35.77
N VAL A 299 -10.81 -12.03 -35.44
CA VAL A 299 -10.29 -11.00 -36.40
C VAL A 299 -9.77 -9.78 -35.62
N ASN A 300 -8.50 -9.42 -35.81
CA ASN A 300 -7.96 -8.18 -35.27
C ASN A 300 -8.55 -6.98 -36.04
N GLY A 301 -9.00 -5.96 -35.31
CA GLY A 301 -9.54 -4.73 -35.88
C GLY A 301 -8.44 -3.69 -36.01
N THR A 302 -8.24 -3.13 -37.22
CA THR A 302 -7.42 -1.93 -37.40
C THR A 302 -8.32 -0.79 -37.84
N TYR A 303 -8.29 0.30 -37.09
CA TYR A 303 -9.11 1.47 -37.30
C TYR A 303 -8.24 2.71 -37.40
N ARG A 304 -8.61 3.61 -38.30
CA ARG A 304 -8.04 4.96 -38.34
C ARG A 304 -8.88 5.87 -37.45
N VAL A 305 -8.25 6.54 -36.49
CA VAL A 305 -8.86 7.57 -35.65
C VAL A 305 -9.02 8.85 -36.47
N ILE A 306 -10.26 9.27 -36.63
CA ILE A 306 -10.63 10.53 -37.30
C ILE A 306 -10.67 11.67 -36.30
N SER A 307 -11.21 11.41 -35.11
CA SER A 307 -11.29 12.36 -34.02
C SER A 307 -11.30 11.61 -32.69
N LEU A 308 -10.54 12.10 -31.73
CA LEU A 308 -10.56 11.62 -30.34
C LEU A 308 -10.51 12.85 -29.43
N THR A 309 -11.54 13.01 -28.61
CA THR A 309 -11.68 14.05 -27.60
C THR A 309 -12.12 13.40 -26.28
N ASP A 310 -12.29 14.19 -25.22
CA ASP A 310 -12.79 13.70 -23.93
C ASP A 310 -14.24 13.19 -23.99
N GLU A 311 -15.00 13.54 -25.03
CA GLU A 311 -16.43 13.19 -25.13
C GLU A 311 -16.73 12.30 -26.34
N THR A 312 -15.91 12.36 -27.40
CA THR A 312 -16.22 11.73 -28.69
C THR A 312 -15.04 10.99 -29.29
N LEU A 313 -15.29 9.77 -29.75
CA LEU A 313 -14.36 8.98 -30.54
C LEU A 313 -14.99 8.67 -31.90
N VAL A 314 -14.32 9.08 -32.98
CA VAL A 314 -14.70 8.77 -34.35
C VAL A 314 -13.57 7.97 -34.98
N ILE A 315 -13.87 6.74 -35.37
CA ILE A 315 -12.91 5.85 -36.02
C ILE A 315 -13.49 5.31 -37.32
N GLN A 316 -12.62 4.88 -38.23
CA GLN A 316 -13.06 4.27 -39.48
C GLN A 316 -12.24 3.06 -39.87
N THR A 317 -12.85 2.16 -40.64
CA THR A 317 -12.16 1.02 -41.26
C THR A 317 -12.73 0.70 -42.63
N GLU A 318 -11.96 0.02 -43.48
CA GLU A 318 -12.42 -0.40 -44.79
C GLU A 318 -13.28 -1.66 -44.69
N VAL A 319 -14.44 -1.63 -45.33
CA VAL A 319 -15.29 -2.79 -45.50
C VAL A 319 -15.07 -3.36 -46.88
N ASN A 320 -14.73 -4.64 -46.94
CA ASN A 320 -14.66 -5.43 -48.17
C ASN A 320 -15.14 -6.84 -47.85
N ARG A 321 -16.43 -7.12 -48.10
CA ARG A 321 -17.05 -8.40 -47.72
C ARG A 321 -18.19 -8.77 -48.67
N ILE A 322 -18.48 -10.06 -48.70
CA ILE A 322 -19.65 -10.59 -49.40
C ILE A 322 -20.84 -10.62 -48.45
N VAL A 323 -21.95 -10.01 -48.85
CA VAL A 323 -23.22 -10.05 -48.14
C VAL A 323 -24.25 -10.75 -49.02
N THR A 324 -24.88 -11.80 -48.50
CA THR A 324 -25.94 -12.52 -49.21
C THR A 324 -27.30 -12.00 -48.76
N THR A 325 -28.03 -11.37 -49.67
CA THR A 325 -29.39 -10.81 -49.44
C THR A 325 -30.31 -11.22 -50.58
N GLY A 326 -31.56 -11.58 -50.29
CA GLY A 326 -32.53 -11.94 -51.33
C GLY A 326 -32.10 -13.09 -52.26
N GLY A 327 -31.14 -13.94 -51.85
CA GLY A 327 -30.56 -15.01 -52.66
C GLY A 327 -29.49 -14.56 -53.66
N VAL A 328 -28.97 -13.34 -53.51
CA VAL A 328 -27.94 -12.74 -54.36
C VAL A 328 -26.73 -12.36 -53.50
N ASP A 329 -25.54 -12.71 -53.97
CA ASP A 329 -24.29 -12.30 -53.34
C ASP A 329 -23.90 -10.90 -53.82
N LEU A 330 -23.70 -10.00 -52.87
CA LEU A 330 -23.21 -8.65 -53.08
C LEU A 330 -21.76 -8.58 -52.59
N ASP A 331 -20.81 -8.36 -53.49
CA ASP A 331 -19.44 -7.97 -53.14
C ASP A 331 -19.44 -6.50 -52.76
N THR A 332 -19.49 -6.22 -51.46
CA THR A 332 -19.67 -4.88 -50.89
C THR A 332 -18.35 -4.26 -50.50
N LYS A 333 -18.20 -2.98 -50.82
CA LYS A 333 -17.06 -2.13 -50.46
C LYS A 333 -17.55 -0.81 -49.88
N GLY A 334 -16.76 -0.21 -48.99
CA GLY A 334 -17.06 1.10 -48.42
C GLY A 334 -16.17 1.41 -47.23
N THR A 335 -16.38 2.58 -46.63
CA THR A 335 -15.71 2.97 -45.39
C THR A 335 -16.72 2.95 -44.26
N LEU A 336 -16.52 2.08 -43.28
CA LEU A 336 -17.31 2.08 -42.06
C LEU A 336 -16.79 3.17 -41.13
N VAL A 337 -17.64 4.13 -40.78
CA VAL A 337 -17.37 5.19 -39.80
C VAL A 337 -18.17 4.86 -38.54
N ILE A 338 -17.47 4.76 -37.41
CA ILE A 338 -18.03 4.44 -36.10
C ILE A 338 -17.86 5.68 -35.22
N THR A 339 -18.96 6.16 -34.65
CA THR A 339 -18.98 7.25 -33.67
C THR A 339 -19.39 6.71 -32.32
N LEU A 340 -18.59 7.03 -31.32
CA LEU A 340 -18.76 6.64 -29.92
C LEU A 340 -18.78 7.90 -29.06
N ALA A 341 -19.60 7.91 -28.02
CA ALA A 341 -19.64 8.97 -27.02
C ALA A 341 -19.24 8.41 -25.66
N LYS A 342 -18.48 9.18 -24.88
CA LYS A 342 -18.04 8.79 -23.55
C LYS A 342 -19.23 8.78 -22.57
N GLN A 343 -19.25 7.78 -21.69
CA GLN A 343 -20.27 7.63 -20.64
C GLN A 343 -19.92 8.43 -19.39
#